data_AF-A0AAW1W3P6-F1
#
_entry.id   AF-A0AAW1W3P6-F1
#
_cell.length_a   1.000
_cell.length_b   1.000
_cell.length_c   1.000
_cell.angle_alpha   90.00
_cell.angle_beta   90.00
_cell.angle_gamma   90.00
#
_symmetry.space_group_name_H-M   'P 1'
#
loop_
_entity.id
_entity.type
_entity.pdbx_description
1 polymer ?
#
loop_
_entity_poly.entity_id
_entity_poly.type
_entity_poly.pdbx_seq_one_letter_code
_entity_poly.pdbx_strand_id
1 'polypeptide(L)'
;MVLEPNWHVMHNRLQTTKSIDEVIQHHDFFLDQCLRGCLLLLPEFLKKVERLKSLCLQYASATQWLISSLLSEKPRQSKSRGPCQALTISSGITNFADAILKFEREFDAELQNLAPLLSSSSQADPYLTPLAQWILGIGNDQ
;
A
#
# COMPACT_ATOMS: atom_id res chain seq x y z
N MET A 1 -15.08 1.27 2.67
CA MET A 1 -15.11 0.71 1.30
C MET A 1 -15.89 1.68 0.42
N VAL A 2 -15.31 2.19 -0.67
CA VAL A 2 -15.89 3.31 -1.46
C VAL A 2 -17.03 2.86 -2.37
N LEU A 3 -16.96 1.64 -2.89
CA LEU A 3 -17.84 1.18 -3.98
C LEU A 3 -19.29 0.91 -3.52
N GLU A 4 -19.46 0.13 -2.46
CA GLU A 4 -20.77 -0.28 -1.92
C GLU A 4 -21.70 0.89 -1.53
N PRO A 5 -21.26 1.90 -0.74
CA PRO A 5 -22.14 3.02 -0.39
C PRO A 5 -22.55 3.84 -1.61
N ASN A 6 -21.63 4.08 -2.55
CA ASN A 6 -21.93 4.80 -3.80
C ASN A 6 -22.90 4.01 -4.69
N TRP A 7 -22.75 2.68 -4.74
CA TRP A 7 -23.67 1.80 -5.47
C TRP A 7 -25.09 1.89 -4.90
N HIS A 8 -25.24 1.81 -3.56
CA HIS A 8 -26.55 1.94 -2.93
C HIS A 8 -27.24 3.27 -3.24
N VAL A 9 -26.49 4.38 -3.23
CA VAL A 9 -27.02 5.71 -3.61
C VAL A 9 -27.49 5.71 -5.06
N MET A 10 -26.69 5.21 -6.00
CA MET A 10 -27.07 5.12 -7.41
C MET A 10 -28.30 4.23 -7.59
N HIS A 11 -28.30 3.03 -7.00
CA HIS A 11 -29.38 2.08 -7.09
C HIS A 11 -30.71 2.66 -6.61
N ASN A 12 -30.71 3.37 -5.47
CA ASN A 12 -31.91 4.02 -4.94
C ASN A 12 -32.42 5.14 -5.86
N ARG A 13 -31.52 5.93 -6.46
CA ARG A 13 -31.92 6.99 -7.41
C ARG A 13 -32.56 6.39 -8.67
N LEU A 14 -31.99 5.30 -9.18
CA LEU A 14 -32.48 4.58 -10.36
C LEU A 14 -33.90 4.03 -10.18
N GLN A 15 -34.36 3.73 -8.97
CA GLN A 15 -35.74 3.27 -8.70
C GLN A 15 -36.81 4.30 -9.10
N THR A 16 -36.45 5.58 -9.19
CA THR A 16 -37.38 6.70 -9.42
C THR A 16 -37.15 7.45 -10.73
N THR A 17 -36.12 7.05 -11.48
CA THR A 17 -35.69 7.67 -12.73
C THR A 17 -36.70 7.45 -13.86
N LYS A 18 -36.94 8.48 -14.68
CA LYS A 18 -37.99 8.48 -15.72
C LYS A 18 -37.44 8.59 -17.15
N SER A 19 -36.14 8.84 -17.31
CA SER A 19 -35.51 9.00 -18.62
C SER A 19 -34.12 8.37 -18.68
N ILE A 20 -33.67 8.07 -19.90
CA ILE A 20 -32.32 7.57 -20.13
C ILE A 20 -31.24 8.61 -19.78
N ASP A 21 -31.52 9.90 -20.00
CA ASP A 21 -30.58 10.98 -19.68
C ASP A 21 -30.32 11.06 -18.17
N GLU A 22 -31.36 10.90 -17.35
CA GLU A 22 -31.22 10.83 -15.89
C GLU A 22 -30.44 9.58 -15.43
N VAL A 23 -30.62 8.42 -16.09
CA VAL A 23 -29.83 7.21 -15.81
C VAL A 23 -28.35 7.48 -16.05
N ILE A 24 -28.01 8.08 -17.20
CA ILE A 24 -26.63 8.44 -17.55
C ILE A 24 -26.06 9.40 -16.51
N GLN A 25 -26.82 10.42 -16.11
CA GLN A 25 -26.37 11.38 -15.09
C GLN A 25 -26.09 10.71 -13.74
N HIS A 26 -26.94 9.78 -13.29
CA HIS A 26 -26.71 9.05 -12.04
C HIS A 26 -25.51 8.11 -12.12
N HIS A 27 -25.28 7.50 -13.27
CA HIS A 27 -24.12 6.67 -13.54
C HIS A 27 -22.82 7.48 -13.55
N ASP A 28 -22.79 8.62 -14.25
CA ASP A 28 -21.62 9.50 -14.30
C ASP A 28 -21.27 10.05 -12.92
N PHE A 29 -22.29 10.42 -12.14
CA PHE A 29 -22.11 10.82 -10.74
C PHE A 29 -21.52 9.68 -9.91
N PHE A 30 -22.04 8.45 -10.02
CA PHE A 30 -21.51 7.28 -9.32
C PHE A 30 -20.03 7.05 -9.64
N LEU A 31 -19.66 7.10 -10.93
CA LEU A 31 -18.27 6.92 -11.36
C LEU A 31 -17.36 8.02 -10.81
N ASP A 32 -17.76 9.29 -10.91
CA ASP A 32 -16.97 10.41 -10.37
C ASP A 32 -16.75 10.25 -8.85
N GLN A 33 -17.79 9.92 -8.09
CA GLN A 33 -17.67 9.69 -6.64
C GLN A 33 -16.77 8.49 -6.32
N CYS A 34 -16.84 7.40 -7.08
CA CYS A 34 -15.97 6.25 -6.89
C CYS A 34 -14.51 6.58 -7.22
N LEU A 35 -14.25 7.28 -8.32
CA LEU A 35 -12.90 7.67 -8.73
C LEU A 35 -12.25 8.62 -7.73
N ARG A 36 -13.01 9.62 -7.23
CA ARG A 36 -12.57 10.54 -6.19
C ARG A 36 -12.33 9.84 -4.86
N GLY A 37 -13.30 9.05 -4.39
CA GLY A 37 -13.20 8.34 -3.12
C GLY A 37 -12.07 7.30 -3.10
N CYS A 38 -11.72 6.72 -4.25
CA CYS A 38 -10.57 5.84 -4.42
C CYS A 38 -9.24 6.58 -4.67
N LEU A 39 -9.23 7.91 -4.67
CA LEU A 39 -8.06 8.76 -4.95
C LEU A 39 -7.41 8.50 -6.32
N LEU A 40 -8.17 7.93 -7.27
CA LEU A 40 -7.66 7.57 -8.59
C LEU A 40 -7.45 8.79 -9.50
N LEU A 41 -8.00 9.94 -9.12
CA LEU A 41 -7.85 11.21 -9.85
C LEU A 41 -6.63 12.03 -9.39
N LEU A 42 -5.79 11.50 -8.49
CA LEU A 42 -4.62 12.21 -7.97
C LEU A 42 -3.32 11.50 -8.40
N PRO A 43 -2.74 11.83 -9.56
CA PRO A 43 -1.59 11.10 -10.13
C PRO A 43 -0.35 11.10 -9.22
N GLU A 44 -0.13 12.18 -8.47
CA GLU A 44 0.99 12.27 -7.53
C GLU A 44 0.84 11.28 -6.38
N PHE A 45 -0.38 11.13 -5.85
CA PHE A 45 -0.69 10.14 -4.83
C PHE A 45 -0.51 8.72 -5.36
N LEU A 46 -1.01 8.43 -6.57
CA LEU A 46 -0.86 7.11 -7.18
C LEU A 46 0.61 6.71 -7.39
N LYS A 47 1.48 7.65 -7.81
CA LYS A 47 2.92 7.40 -7.95
C LYS A 47 3.56 7.01 -6.61
N LYS A 48 3.16 7.67 -5.52
CA LYS A 48 3.64 7.37 -4.16
C LYS A 48 3.16 6.00 -3.67
N VAL A 49 1.88 5.66 -3.90
CA VAL A 49 1.34 4.33 -3.59
C VAL A 49 2.02 3.23 -4.44
N GLU A 50 2.32 3.51 -5.71
CA GLU A 50 3.06 2.59 -6.59
C GLU A 50 4.49 2.35 -6.08
N ARG A 51 5.17 3.40 -5.62
CA ARG A 51 6.48 3.27 -4.97
C ARG A 51 6.40 2.43 -3.70
N LEU A 52 5.38 2.65 -2.86
CA LEU A 52 5.14 1.86 -1.65
C LEU A 52 4.94 0.37 -1.99
N LYS A 53 4.12 0.07 -3.00
CA LYS A 53 3.94 -1.29 -3.53
C LYS A 53 5.27 -1.89 -3.98
N SER A 54 6.09 -1.13 -4.71
CA SER A 54 7.41 -1.59 -5.16
C SER A 54 8.33 -1.94 -3.98
N LEU A 55 8.35 -1.11 -2.93
CA LEU A 55 9.11 -1.38 -1.71
C LEU A 55 8.64 -2.67 -1.03
N CYS A 56 7.33 -2.87 -0.89
CA CYS A 56 6.76 -4.12 -0.36
C CYS A 56 7.18 -5.35 -1.17
N LEU A 57 7.15 -5.26 -2.51
CA LEU A 57 7.57 -6.37 -3.38
C LEU A 57 9.06 -6.67 -3.25
N GLN A 58 9.91 -5.65 -3.17
CA GLN A 58 11.35 -5.81 -2.96
C GLN A 58 11.64 -6.46 -1.60
N TYR A 59 10.97 -6.00 -0.55
CA TYR A 59 11.06 -6.59 0.79
C TYR A 59 10.63 -8.06 0.80
N ALA A 60 9.49 -8.38 0.20
CA ALA A 60 8.99 -9.75 0.10
C ALA A 60 9.98 -10.65 -0.66
N SER A 61 10.53 -10.16 -1.77
CA SER A 61 11.50 -10.90 -2.58
C SER A 61 12.80 -11.16 -1.82
N ALA A 62 13.33 -10.14 -1.13
CA ALA A 62 14.53 -10.28 -0.30
C ALA A 62 14.31 -11.29 0.84
N THR A 63 13.14 -11.24 1.49
CA THR A 63 12.77 -12.16 2.55
C THR A 63 12.64 -13.59 2.04
N GLN A 64 11.99 -13.79 0.89
CA GLN A 64 11.88 -15.10 0.24
C GLN A 64 13.25 -15.68 -0.13
N TRP A 65 14.17 -14.84 -0.62
CA TRP A 65 15.54 -15.25 -0.92
C TRP A 65 16.27 -15.72 0.34
N LEU A 66 16.20 -14.96 1.45
CA LEU A 66 16.83 -15.35 2.72
C LEU A 66 16.28 -16.69 3.22
N ILE A 67 14.95 -16.83 3.27
CA ILE A 67 14.28 -18.05 3.73
C ILE A 67 14.77 -19.25 2.90
N SER A 68 14.84 -19.09 1.58
CA SER A 68 15.34 -20.13 0.67
C SER A 68 16.80 -20.50 0.95
N SER A 69 17.67 -19.52 1.20
CA SER A 69 19.07 -19.75 1.55
C SER A 69 19.23 -20.49 2.89
N LEU A 70 18.42 -20.15 3.90
CA LEU A 70 18.45 -20.81 5.21
C LEU A 70 17.90 -22.25 5.15
N LEU A 71 16.85 -22.49 4.35
CA LEU A 71 16.22 -23.81 4.21
C LEU A 71 16.99 -24.75 3.27
N SER A 72 17.83 -24.23 2.37
CA SER A 72 18.67 -25.03 1.46
C SER A 72 19.82 -25.76 2.19
N GLU A 73 20.21 -25.30 3.38
CA GLU A 73 21.18 -25.98 4.27
C GLU A 73 20.52 -27.18 4.99
N LYS A 74 20.13 -28.23 4.25
CA LYS A 74 19.94 -29.57 4.83
C LYS A 74 21.30 -30.25 5.05
N PRO A 75 21.49 -31.05 6.13
CA PRO A 75 22.79 -31.51 6.58
C PRO A 75 23.37 -32.54 5.61
N ARG A 76 24.31 -32.12 4.75
CA ARG A 76 25.20 -33.06 4.08
C ARG A 76 26.20 -33.58 5.12
N GLN A 77 25.92 -34.75 5.67
CA GLN A 77 26.95 -35.58 6.30
C GLN A 77 28.03 -35.88 5.24
N SER A 78 29.17 -35.20 5.31
CA SER A 78 30.50 -35.76 5.01
C SER A 78 31.61 -34.72 5.18
N LYS A 79 32.38 -34.94 6.26
CA LYS A 79 33.81 -34.67 6.50
C LYS A 79 34.46 -33.40 5.90
N SER A 80 34.98 -32.59 6.83
CA SER A 80 35.83 -31.39 6.71
C SER A 80 35.09 -30.05 6.47
N ARG A 81 34.67 -29.39 7.55
CA ARG A 81 34.21 -28.00 7.53
C ARG A 81 35.23 -27.15 8.29
N GLY A 82 36.01 -26.37 7.54
CA GLY A 82 36.84 -25.31 8.09
C GLY A 82 36.01 -24.10 8.56
N PRO A 83 36.62 -23.16 9.31
CA PRO A 83 35.95 -21.97 9.89
C PRO A 83 35.22 -21.06 8.89
N CYS A 84 35.52 -21.14 7.60
CA CYS A 84 35.05 -20.20 6.58
C CYS A 84 33.54 -20.22 6.28
N GLN A 85 32.82 -21.34 6.47
CA GLN A 85 31.39 -21.40 6.11
C GLN A 85 30.46 -20.69 7.10
N ALA A 86 30.82 -20.66 8.40
CA ALA A 86 30.06 -19.93 9.41
C ALA A 86 30.21 -18.40 9.25
N LEU A 87 31.39 -17.95 8.83
CA LEU A 87 31.68 -16.53 8.56
C LEU A 87 30.84 -15.97 7.40
N THR A 88 30.62 -16.76 6.34
CA THR A 88 29.81 -16.35 5.17
C THR A 88 28.32 -16.22 5.50
N ILE A 89 27.77 -17.12 6.32
CA ILE A 89 26.36 -17.06 6.74
C ILE A 89 26.12 -15.87 7.68
N SER A 90 27.02 -15.65 8.65
CA SER A 90 26.92 -14.51 9.56
C SER A 90 27.00 -13.18 8.82
N SER A 91 27.89 -13.07 7.83
CA SER A 91 28.01 -11.89 6.96
C SER A 91 26.76 -11.68 6.08
N GLY A 92 26.16 -12.76 5.57
CA GLY A 92 24.91 -12.70 4.80
C GLY A 92 23.72 -12.23 5.63
N ILE A 93 23.61 -12.67 6.89
CA ILE A 93 22.54 -12.26 7.81
C ILE A 93 22.68 -10.79 8.20
N THR A 94 23.90 -10.29 8.47
CA THR A 94 24.12 -8.87 8.78
C THR A 94 23.77 -7.97 7.59
N ASN A 95 24.20 -8.34 6.38
CA ASN A 95 23.88 -7.58 5.17
C ASN A 95 22.36 -7.55 4.90
N PHE A 96 21.65 -8.63 5.24
CA PHE A 96 20.20 -8.68 5.13
C PHE A 96 19.50 -7.83 6.19
N ALA A 97 19.99 -7.84 7.43
CA ALA A 97 19.46 -6.98 8.49
C ALA A 97 19.60 -5.50 8.12
N ASP A 98 20.74 -5.09 7.57
CA ASP A 98 20.95 -3.73 7.05
C ASP A 98 20.00 -3.40 5.90
N ALA A 99 19.73 -4.37 5.00
CA ALA A 99 18.75 -4.20 3.93
C ALA A 99 17.32 -4.03 4.47
N ILE A 100 16.92 -4.77 5.51
CA ILE A 100 15.61 -4.59 6.18
C ILE A 100 15.50 -3.19 6.76
N LEU A 101 16.49 -2.76 7.56
CA LEU A 101 16.46 -1.43 8.18
C LEU A 101 16.42 -0.31 7.12
N LYS A 102 17.07 -0.53 5.98
CA LYS A 102 16.96 0.37 4.83
C LYS A 102 15.56 0.36 4.24
N PHE A 103 14.93 -0.81 4.04
CA PHE A 103 13.56 -0.90 3.52
C PHE A 103 12.55 -0.23 4.45
N GLU A 104 12.65 -0.46 5.76
CA GLU A 104 11.81 0.17 6.78
C GLU A 104 11.91 1.69 6.69
N ARG A 105 13.13 2.24 6.65
CA ARG A 105 13.34 3.68 6.49
C ARG A 105 12.75 4.23 5.18
N GLU A 106 12.95 3.55 4.06
CA GLU A 106 12.41 3.99 2.77
C GLU A 106 10.86 3.91 2.73
N PHE A 107 10.29 2.88 3.36
CA PHE A 107 8.85 2.68 3.46
C PHE A 107 8.21 3.77 4.33
N ASP A 108 8.77 4.03 5.51
CA ASP A 108 8.31 5.09 6.40
C ASP A 108 8.43 6.47 5.76
N ALA A 109 9.55 6.76 5.09
CA ALA A 109 9.73 8.00 4.37
C ALA A 109 8.67 8.19 3.27
N GLU A 110 8.36 7.13 2.53
CA GLU A 110 7.34 7.21 1.48
C GLU A 110 5.91 7.30 2.05
N LEU A 111 5.62 6.67 3.18
CA LEU A 111 4.37 6.86 3.92
C LEU A 111 4.22 8.32 4.38
N GLN A 112 5.26 8.92 4.94
CA GLN A 112 5.25 10.32 5.37
C GLN A 112 5.06 11.28 4.18
N ASN A 113 5.50 10.92 2.98
CA ASN A 113 5.25 11.71 1.77
C ASN A 113 3.78 11.68 1.31
N LEU A 114 2.97 10.69 1.73
CA LEU A 114 1.54 10.62 1.38
C LEU A 114 0.68 11.60 2.19
N ALA A 115 1.07 11.85 3.44
CA ALA A 115 0.38 12.73 4.38
C ALA A 115 0.03 14.13 3.83
N PRO A 116 0.97 14.92 3.26
CA PRO A 116 0.65 16.25 2.75
C PRO A 116 -0.28 16.22 1.53
N LEU A 117 -0.19 15.19 0.68
CA LEU A 117 -1.06 15.01 -0.49
C LEU A 117 -2.51 14.70 -0.07
N LEU A 118 -2.68 13.95 1.01
CA LEU A 118 -3.99 13.68 1.59
C LEU A 118 -4.56 14.87 2.33
N SER A 119 -3.70 15.61 3.04
CA SER A 119 -4.11 16.82 3.73
C SER A 119 -4.59 17.89 2.75
N SER A 120 -3.88 18.12 1.64
CA SER A 120 -4.29 19.08 0.62
C SER A 120 -5.56 18.65 -0.11
N SER A 121 -5.70 17.37 -0.43
CA SER A 121 -6.91 16.84 -1.09
C SER A 121 -8.12 16.82 -0.17
N SER A 122 -7.96 16.61 1.14
CA SER A 122 -9.07 16.67 2.12
C SER A 122 -9.72 18.06 2.23
N GLN A 123 -8.95 19.13 1.99
CA GLN A 123 -9.48 20.51 1.97
C GLN A 123 -10.38 20.75 0.75
N ALA A 124 -10.11 20.07 -0.36
CA ALA A 124 -10.89 20.16 -1.58
C ALA A 124 -12.06 19.16 -1.61
N ASP A 125 -11.92 18.04 -0.90
CA ASP A 125 -12.90 16.95 -0.88
C ASP A 125 -13.05 16.37 0.53
N PRO A 126 -14.12 16.73 1.28
CA PRO A 126 -14.28 16.35 2.67
C PRO A 126 -14.42 14.84 2.89
N TYR A 127 -14.74 14.05 1.85
CA TYR A 127 -14.78 12.60 1.90
C TYR A 127 -13.42 11.95 2.20
N LEU A 128 -12.32 12.66 1.97
CA LEU A 128 -10.96 12.17 2.17
C LEU A 128 -10.42 12.42 3.59
N THR A 129 -11.12 13.24 4.38
CA THR A 129 -10.73 13.61 5.76
C THR A 129 -10.49 12.38 6.66
N PRO A 130 -11.37 11.35 6.68
CA PRO A 130 -11.15 10.18 7.54
C PRO A 130 -9.91 9.38 7.13
N LEU A 131 -9.61 9.34 5.84
CA LEU A 131 -8.45 8.63 5.30
C LEU A 131 -7.16 9.40 5.62
N ALA A 132 -7.17 10.73 5.48
CA ALA A 132 -6.04 11.59 5.87
C ALA A 132 -5.69 11.44 7.37
N GLN A 133 -6.70 11.44 8.25
CA GLN A 133 -6.52 11.25 9.69
C GLN A 133 -5.89 9.89 10.04
N TRP A 134 -6.34 8.82 9.39
CA TRP A 134 -5.78 7.47 9.58
C TRP A 134 -4.30 7.38 9.18
N ILE A 135 -3.93 7.91 8.01
CA ILE A 135 -2.54 7.84 7.54
C ILE A 135 -1.61 8.72 8.36
N LEU A 136 -2.10 9.85 8.89
CA LEU A 136 -1.33 10.74 9.75
C LEU A 136 -1.11 10.19 11.16
N GLY A 137 -1.69 9.05 11.52
CA GLY A 137 -1.61 8.50 12.87
C GLY A 137 -2.29 9.42 13.91
N ILE A 138 -3.19 10.30 13.48
CA ILE A 138 -4.06 11.07 14.37
C ILE A 138 -5.16 10.11 14.82
N GLY A 139 -4.77 9.19 15.70
CA GLY A 139 -5.70 8.31 16.39
C GLY A 139 -6.60 9.14 17.28
N ASN A 140 -7.91 8.92 17.13
CA ASN A 140 -8.92 9.27 18.12
C ASN A 140 -8.51 8.71 19.49
N ASP A 141 -7.98 9.56 20.37
CA ASP A 141 -8.11 9.40 21.81
C ASP A 141 -9.53 9.86 22.21
N GLN A 142 -10.54 9.02 21.96
CA GLN A 142 -11.83 9.11 22.66
C GLN A 142 -12.59 7.79 22.64
#